data_AF-A0A4V2ZVV7-F1
#
_entry.id   AF-A0A4V2ZVV7-F1
#
_cell.length_a   1.000
_cell.length_b   1.000
_cell.length_c   1.000
_cell.angle_alpha   90.00
_cell.angle_beta   90.00
_cell.angle_gamma   90.00
#
_symmetry.space_group_name_H-M   'P 1'
#
loop_
_entity.id
_entity.type
_entity.pdbx_description
1 polymer ?
#
loop_
_entity_poly.entity_id
_entity_poly.type
_entity_poly.pdbx_seq_one_letter_code
_entity_poly.pdbx_strand_id
1 'polypeptide(L)'
;MGFMPNFTLCFSYLQCRNREASPLAEPPLRHLGALVDRVGARHVATAGALTVAIAFAFVAAGARSLVWLIVGMVLLDLGNRASFIANQARIYALRPEARSRLNTVFMVSYFLGGAVGAALGGAGALHAAWLGLAAIGALLSLAAVAVNTLAYARSSSAVADGHA
;
A
#
# COMPACT_ATOMS: atom_id res chain seq x y z
N MET A 1 -10.09 12.63 -17.43
CA MET A 1 -10.38 11.45 -16.57
C MET A 1 -10.37 10.18 -17.43
N GLY A 2 -9.20 9.73 -17.91
CA GLY A 2 -9.15 8.66 -18.92
C GLY A 2 -7.79 7.96 -19.07
N PHE A 3 -7.01 7.85 -17.98
CA PHE A 3 -5.70 7.21 -18.01
C PHE A 3 -5.66 6.17 -16.89
N MET A 4 -5.90 4.89 -17.23
CA MET A 4 -5.59 3.63 -16.50
C MET A 4 -6.58 2.45 -16.79
N PRO A 5 -7.00 2.15 -18.04
CA PRO A 5 -7.60 0.83 -18.30
C PRO A 5 -6.54 -0.26 -18.57
N ASN A 6 -5.32 0.10 -19.02
CA ASN A 6 -4.41 -0.89 -19.63
C ASN A 6 -3.60 -1.73 -18.61
N PHE A 7 -3.21 -1.17 -17.46
CA PHE A 7 -2.47 -1.93 -16.44
C PHE A 7 -3.34 -2.95 -15.70
N THR A 8 -4.60 -2.60 -15.41
CA THR A 8 -5.58 -3.49 -14.77
C THR A 8 -5.94 -4.65 -15.69
N LEU A 9 -6.11 -4.39 -16.99
CA LEU A 9 -6.37 -5.43 -17.98
C LEU A 9 -5.15 -6.33 -18.20
N CYS A 10 -3.93 -5.79 -18.28
CA CYS A 10 -2.72 -6.60 -18.42
C CYS A 10 -2.48 -7.51 -17.19
N PHE A 11 -2.76 -7.01 -15.98
CA PHE A 11 -2.65 -7.81 -14.75
C PHE A 11 -3.75 -8.87 -14.64
N SER A 12 -4.98 -8.53 -15.04
CA SER A 12 -6.10 -9.49 -15.13
C SER A 12 -5.83 -10.55 -16.21
N TYR A 13 -5.22 -10.18 -17.33
CA TYR A 13 -4.82 -11.07 -18.42
C TYR A 13 -3.64 -11.97 -18.02
N LEU A 14 -2.65 -11.44 -17.27
CA LEU A 14 -1.56 -12.22 -16.70
C LEU A 14 -2.05 -13.19 -15.60
N GLN A 15 -3.02 -12.79 -14.78
CA GLN A 15 -3.65 -13.69 -13.80
C GLN A 15 -4.54 -14.75 -14.48
N CYS A 16 -5.24 -14.41 -15.56
CA CYS A 16 -6.02 -15.36 -16.36
C CYS A 16 -5.09 -16.38 -17.05
N ARG A 17 -4.01 -15.90 -17.67
CA ARG A 17 -2.99 -16.75 -18.31
C ARG A 17 -2.24 -17.63 -17.32
N ASN A 18 -1.93 -17.13 -16.11
CA ASN A 18 -1.31 -17.95 -15.06
C ASN A 18 -2.26 -18.98 -14.43
N ARG A 19 -3.59 -18.79 -14.54
CA ARG A 19 -4.58 -19.74 -14.01
C ARG A 19 -4.82 -20.92 -14.96
N GLU A 20 -4.55 -20.73 -16.25
CA GLU A 20 -4.67 -21.76 -17.29
C GLU A 20 -3.39 -22.61 -17.45
N ALA A 21 -2.24 -22.10 -16.99
CA ALA A 21 -0.93 -22.72 -17.14
C ALA A 21 -0.54 -23.69 -16.01
N SER A 22 -1.46 -24.45 -15.43
CA SER A 22 -1.09 -25.52 -14.49
C SER A 22 -2.06 -26.72 -14.45
N PRO A 23 -2.16 -27.52 -15.52
CA PRO A 23 -2.36 -28.95 -15.38
C PRO A 23 -0.98 -29.63 -15.43
N LEU A 24 -0.69 -30.45 -14.42
CA LEU A 24 0.38 -31.44 -14.30
C LEU A 24 1.58 -31.08 -13.39
N ALA A 25 1.45 -31.57 -12.15
CA ALA A 25 2.47 -32.12 -11.25
C ALA A 25 3.63 -31.24 -10.75
N GLU A 26 3.58 -30.85 -9.46
CA GLU A 26 4.77 -30.58 -8.64
C GLU A 26 4.54 -31.03 -7.16
N PRO A 27 5.60 -31.47 -6.43
CA PRO A 27 5.60 -32.35 -5.25
C PRO A 27 5.25 -31.62 -3.92
N PRO A 28 5.21 -32.28 -2.73
CA PRO A 28 4.74 -31.66 -1.48
C PRO A 28 5.79 -30.70 -0.89
N LEU A 29 6.01 -29.55 -1.53
CA LEU A 29 6.87 -28.49 -1.04
C LEU A 29 6.10 -27.56 -0.09
N ARG A 30 5.59 -28.14 1.01
CA ARG A 30 5.02 -27.38 2.16
C ARG A 30 5.99 -26.33 2.72
N HIS A 31 7.28 -26.40 2.38
CA HIS A 31 8.32 -25.49 2.88
C HIS A 31 8.62 -24.30 1.97
N LEU A 32 8.23 -24.32 0.68
CA LEU A 32 8.36 -23.15 -0.20
C LEU A 32 7.17 -22.17 -0.03
N GLY A 33 5.99 -22.66 0.34
CA GLY A 33 4.85 -21.83 0.69
C GLY A 33 5.13 -20.89 1.87
N ALA A 34 5.79 -21.39 2.92
CA ALA A 34 6.08 -20.60 4.12
C ALA A 34 7.12 -19.46 3.91
N LEU A 35 8.00 -19.58 2.91
CA LEU A 35 9.03 -18.57 2.61
C LEU A 35 8.50 -17.49 1.64
N VAL A 36 7.61 -17.87 0.72
CA VAL A 36 6.91 -16.94 -0.20
C VAL A 36 5.75 -16.21 0.51
N ASP A 37 5.06 -16.88 1.44
CA ASP A 37 3.94 -16.30 2.22
C ASP A 37 4.39 -15.30 3.29
N ARG A 38 5.64 -15.38 3.78
CA ARG A 38 6.16 -14.49 4.84
C ARG A 38 6.88 -13.25 4.34
N VAL A 39 7.38 -13.23 3.10
CA VAL A 39 8.25 -12.14 2.62
C VAL A 39 7.51 -11.02 1.89
N GLY A 40 6.49 -11.26 1.06
CA GLY A 40 6.13 -10.24 0.06
C GLY A 40 5.23 -9.09 0.50
N ALA A 41 3.97 -9.37 0.82
CA ALA A 41 2.92 -8.33 0.78
C ALA A 41 3.06 -7.27 1.89
N ARG A 42 3.64 -7.63 3.03
CA ARG A 42 3.89 -6.70 4.14
C ARG A 42 5.08 -5.79 3.86
N HIS A 43 6.15 -6.32 3.25
CA HIS A 43 7.32 -5.54 2.81
C HIS A 43 6.99 -4.62 1.64
N VAL A 44 6.17 -5.08 0.68
CA VAL A 44 5.70 -4.25 -0.43
C VAL A 44 4.82 -3.10 0.09
N ALA A 45 3.97 -3.35 1.09
CA ALA A 45 3.19 -2.29 1.73
C ALA A 45 4.05 -1.29 2.53
N THR A 46 5.08 -1.74 3.27
CA THR A 46 6.04 -0.81 3.92
C THR A 46 6.86 -0.04 2.90
N ALA A 47 7.37 -0.69 1.86
CA ALA A 47 8.19 -0.06 0.83
C ALA A 47 7.38 0.98 0.04
N GLY A 48 6.11 0.68 -0.27
CA GLY A 48 5.19 1.63 -0.88
C GLY A 48 4.91 2.82 0.05
N ALA A 49 4.66 2.60 1.34
CA ALA A 49 4.48 3.69 2.31
C ALA A 49 5.73 4.57 2.48
N LEU A 50 6.92 3.97 2.49
CA LEU A 50 8.19 4.70 2.51
C LEU A 50 8.40 5.51 1.22
N THR A 51 8.04 4.93 0.07
CA THR A 51 8.10 5.62 -1.23
C THR A 51 7.18 6.84 -1.23
N VAL A 52 5.98 6.73 -0.64
CA VAL A 52 5.06 7.86 -0.49
C VAL A 52 5.63 8.93 0.45
N ALA A 53 6.28 8.54 1.56
CA ALA A 53 6.95 9.49 2.45
C ALA A 53 8.07 10.26 1.74
N ILE A 54 8.87 9.57 0.91
CA ILE A 54 9.91 10.18 0.08
C ILE A 54 9.28 11.09 -0.99
N ALA A 55 8.17 10.68 -1.61
CA ALA A 55 7.45 11.49 -2.58
C ALA A 55 7.01 12.83 -1.99
N PHE A 56 6.55 12.86 -0.74
CA PHE A 56 6.19 14.12 -0.07
C PHE A 56 7.39 15.06 0.14
N ALA A 57 8.61 14.56 0.28
CA ALA A 57 9.80 15.40 0.30
C ALA A 57 10.04 16.10 -1.06
N PHE A 58 9.75 15.41 -2.17
CA PHE A 58 9.80 16.01 -3.51
C PHE A 58 8.65 17.01 -3.74
N VAL A 59 7.45 16.71 -3.22
CA VAL A 59 6.31 17.66 -3.26
C VAL A 59 6.63 18.94 -2.48
N ALA A 60 7.34 18.85 -1.34
CA ALA A 60 7.80 20.01 -0.59
C ALA A 60 8.76 20.91 -1.42
N ALA A 61 9.65 20.30 -2.21
CA ALA A 61 10.51 21.02 -3.15
C ALA A 61 9.76 21.60 -4.37
N GLY A 62 8.49 21.22 -4.54
CA GLY A 62 7.59 21.67 -5.59
C GLY A 62 7.35 23.17 -5.65
N ALA A 63 7.50 23.87 -4.52
CA ALA A 63 7.44 25.33 -4.46
C ALA A 63 8.53 26.01 -5.33
N ARG A 64 9.62 25.31 -5.67
CA ARG A 64 10.76 25.84 -6.43
C ARG A 64 10.75 25.43 -7.90
N SER A 65 10.13 24.30 -8.26
CA SER A 65 10.09 23.82 -9.64
C SER A 65 8.95 22.83 -9.87
N LEU A 66 8.25 23.02 -10.99
CA LEU A 66 7.22 22.10 -11.48
C LEU A 66 7.77 20.70 -11.77
N VAL A 67 9.05 20.58 -12.12
CA VAL A 67 9.68 19.27 -12.40
C VAL A 67 9.67 18.39 -11.15
N TRP A 68 9.97 18.96 -9.98
CA TRP A 68 9.94 18.23 -8.70
C TRP A 68 8.52 17.80 -8.32
N LEU A 69 7.51 18.61 -8.66
CA LEU A 69 6.10 18.22 -8.48
C LEU A 69 5.70 17.04 -9.36
N ILE A 70 6.09 17.06 -10.63
CA ILE A 70 5.78 15.97 -11.56
C ILE A 70 6.41 14.66 -11.07
N VAL A 71 7.69 14.69 -10.72
CA VAL A 71 8.41 13.52 -10.18
C VAL A 71 7.75 13.03 -8.89
N GLY A 72 7.48 13.94 -7.95
CA GLY A 72 6.81 13.61 -6.70
C GLY A 72 5.44 12.96 -6.91
N MET A 73 4.62 13.49 -7.83
CA MET A 73 3.29 12.95 -8.12
C MET A 73 3.34 11.56 -8.73
N VAL A 74 4.29 11.29 -9.64
CA VAL A 74 4.48 9.96 -10.24
C VAL A 74 4.89 8.94 -9.18
N LEU A 75 5.86 9.29 -8.32
CA LEU A 75 6.29 8.42 -7.22
C LEU A 75 5.15 8.16 -6.23
N LEU A 76 4.35 9.18 -5.93
CA LEU A 76 3.21 9.08 -5.03
C LEU A 76 2.13 8.14 -5.57
N ASP A 77 1.76 8.24 -6.86
CA ASP A 77 0.79 7.32 -7.46
C ASP A 77 1.32 5.88 -7.45
N LEU A 78 2.58 5.66 -7.87
CA LEU A 78 3.16 4.32 -7.89
C LEU A 78 3.21 3.69 -6.49
N GLY A 79 3.66 4.44 -5.48
CA GLY A 79 3.72 3.98 -4.10
C GLY A 79 2.33 3.69 -3.51
N ASN A 80 1.36 4.56 -3.79
CA ASN A 80 -0.01 4.39 -3.30
C ASN A 80 -0.70 3.17 -3.95
N ARG A 81 -0.54 3.00 -5.27
CA ARG A 81 -1.09 1.84 -6.01
C ARG A 81 -0.48 0.53 -5.55
N ALA A 82 0.85 0.47 -5.40
CA ALA A 82 1.54 -0.72 -4.91
C ALA A 82 1.07 -1.09 -3.49
N SER A 83 0.99 -0.10 -2.59
CA SER A 83 0.54 -0.29 -1.21
C SER A 83 -0.91 -0.77 -1.14
N PHE A 84 -1.78 -0.21 -1.98
CA PHE A 84 -3.19 -0.58 -2.06
C PHE A 84 -3.37 -2.05 -2.46
N ILE A 85 -2.69 -2.48 -3.53
CA ILE A 85 -2.76 -3.87 -4.02
C ILE A 85 -2.21 -4.83 -2.96
N ALA A 86 -1.08 -4.49 -2.34
CA ALA A 86 -0.47 -5.31 -1.29
C ALA A 86 -1.39 -5.43 -0.05
N ASN A 87 -2.01 -4.34 0.39
CA ASN A 87 -2.97 -4.36 1.49
C ASN A 87 -4.22 -5.17 1.17
N GLN A 88 -4.76 -5.02 -0.03
CA GLN A 88 -5.94 -5.76 -0.46
C GLN A 88 -5.66 -7.26 -0.52
N ALA A 89 -4.51 -7.66 -1.09
CA ALA A 89 -4.07 -9.06 -1.12
C ALA A 89 -3.94 -9.65 0.29
N ARG A 90 -3.36 -8.91 1.25
CA ARG A 90 -3.28 -9.34 2.65
C ARG A 90 -4.65 -9.56 3.28
N ILE A 91 -5.56 -8.61 3.11
CA ILE A 91 -6.90 -8.69 3.72
C ILE A 91 -7.67 -9.88 3.15
N TYR A 92 -7.60 -10.12 1.84
CA TYR A 92 -8.33 -11.24 1.22
C TYR A 92 -7.73 -12.62 1.50
N ALA A 93 -6.45 -12.69 1.88
CA ALA A 93 -5.82 -13.93 2.33
C ALA A 93 -6.35 -14.40 3.70
N LEU A 94 -6.85 -13.50 4.56
CA LEU A 94 -7.36 -13.87 5.90
C LEU A 94 -8.65 -14.69 5.87
N ARG A 95 -9.61 -14.32 5.01
CA ARG A 95 -10.89 -15.03 4.86
C ARG A 95 -11.35 -15.03 3.39
N PRO A 96 -10.87 -15.98 2.58
CA PRO A 96 -11.21 -16.06 1.15
C PRO A 96 -12.71 -16.30 0.90
N GLU A 97 -13.41 -16.91 1.86
CA GLU A 97 -14.87 -17.16 1.80
C GLU A 97 -15.71 -15.88 1.92
N ALA A 98 -15.18 -14.84 2.57
CA ALA A 98 -15.90 -13.60 2.86
C ALA A 98 -15.40 -12.39 2.04
N ARG A 99 -14.84 -12.63 0.83
CA ARG A 99 -14.23 -11.60 -0.04
C ARG A 99 -15.12 -10.39 -0.29
N SER A 100 -16.42 -10.60 -0.55
CA SER A 100 -17.37 -9.50 -0.82
C SER A 100 -17.51 -8.56 0.38
N ARG A 101 -17.67 -9.10 1.59
CA ARG A 101 -17.75 -8.32 2.83
C ARG A 101 -16.45 -7.59 3.14
N LEU A 102 -15.32 -8.27 2.99
CA LEU A 102 -14.00 -7.67 3.23
C LEU A 102 -13.70 -6.52 2.26
N ASN A 103 -14.11 -6.66 0.99
CA ASN A 103 -13.95 -5.59 0.02
C ASN A 103 -14.71 -4.32 0.42
N THR A 104 -15.98 -4.46 0.81
CA THR A 104 -16.78 -3.31 1.23
C THR A 104 -16.18 -2.61 2.44
N VAL A 105 -15.80 -3.36 3.47
CA VAL A 105 -15.16 -2.78 4.67
C VAL A 105 -13.86 -2.08 4.31
N PHE A 106 -13.02 -2.71 3.49
CA PHE A 106 -11.76 -2.13 3.04
C PHE A 106 -11.95 -0.81 2.27
N MET A 107 -12.89 -0.78 1.32
CA MET A 107 -13.17 0.43 0.54
C MET A 107 -13.76 1.55 1.40
N VAL A 108 -14.65 1.23 2.34
CA VAL A 108 -15.20 2.23 3.29
C VAL A 108 -14.09 2.83 4.13
N SER A 109 -13.19 2.01 4.69
CA SER A 109 -12.03 2.51 5.43
C SER A 109 -11.09 3.35 4.57
N TYR A 110 -10.87 2.95 3.32
CA TYR A 110 -10.04 3.70 2.37
C TYR A 110 -10.63 5.08 2.04
N PHE A 111 -11.94 5.15 1.75
CA PHE A 111 -12.62 6.42 1.48
C PHE A 111 -12.66 7.32 2.71
N LEU A 112 -12.91 6.76 3.89
CA LEU A 112 -12.91 7.53 5.13
C LEU A 112 -11.52 8.13 5.41
N GLY A 113 -10.47 7.34 5.25
CA GLY A 113 -9.09 7.82 5.35
C GLY A 113 -8.76 8.87 4.30
N GLY A 114 -9.21 8.69 3.05
CA GLY A 114 -9.06 9.66 1.97
C GLY A 114 -9.77 11.00 2.26
N ALA A 115 -10.98 10.96 2.83
CA ALA A 115 -11.72 12.16 3.21
C ALA A 115 -11.01 12.94 4.32
N VAL A 116 -10.57 12.25 5.38
CA VAL A 116 -9.80 12.88 6.47
C VAL A 116 -8.47 13.43 5.96
N GLY A 117 -7.75 12.66 5.15
CA GLY A 117 -6.49 13.07 4.54
C GLY A 117 -6.63 14.28 3.63
N ALA A 118 -7.69 14.34 2.82
CA ALA A 118 -7.98 15.49 1.96
C ALA A 118 -8.33 16.74 2.77
N ALA A 119 -9.12 16.61 3.84
CA ALA A 119 -9.46 17.72 4.72
C ALA A 119 -8.21 18.29 5.42
N LEU A 120 -7.38 17.42 6.01
CA LEU A 120 -6.14 17.82 6.65
C LEU A 120 -5.16 18.42 5.63
N GLY A 121 -4.94 17.74 4.50
CA GLY A 121 -4.04 18.21 3.45
C GLY A 121 -4.47 19.57 2.89
N GLY A 122 -5.77 19.76 2.65
CA GLY A 122 -6.34 21.05 2.25
C GLY A 122 -6.10 22.15 3.29
N ALA A 123 -6.35 21.84 4.57
CA ALA A 123 -6.08 22.79 5.66
C ALA A 123 -4.58 23.15 5.75
N GLY A 124 -3.67 22.18 5.62
CA GLY A 124 -2.23 22.44 5.59
C GLY A 124 -1.81 23.29 4.38
N ALA A 125 -2.40 23.01 3.21
CA ALA A 125 -2.13 23.77 2.00
C ALA A 125 -2.58 25.24 2.12
N LEU A 126 -3.69 25.51 2.81
CA LEU A 126 -4.16 26.88 3.03
C LEU A 126 -3.21 27.70 3.92
N HIS A 127 -2.55 27.08 4.90
CA HIS A 127 -1.68 27.79 5.85
C HIS A 127 -0.23 27.93 5.36
N ALA A 128 0.31 26.90 4.70
CA ALA A 128 1.73 26.85 4.34
C ALA A 128 1.96 26.34 2.90
N ALA A 129 0.96 26.46 2.02
CA ALA A 129 1.01 26.07 0.62
C ALA A 129 1.57 24.64 0.43
N TRP A 130 2.53 24.47 -0.46
CA TRP A 130 3.16 23.19 -0.77
C TRP A 130 3.84 22.53 0.44
N LEU A 131 4.42 23.32 1.34
CA LEU A 131 5.09 22.82 2.53
C LEU A 131 4.09 22.25 3.55
N GLY A 132 2.97 22.94 3.75
CA GLY A 132 1.92 22.46 4.66
C GLY A 132 1.27 21.17 4.18
N LEU A 133 0.99 21.08 2.87
CA LEU A 133 0.49 19.86 2.25
C LEU A 133 1.50 18.70 2.40
N ALA A 134 2.77 18.96 2.10
CA ALA A 134 3.83 17.95 2.19
C ALA A 134 4.08 17.49 3.63
N ALA A 135 4.06 18.40 4.61
CA ALA A 135 4.24 18.07 6.01
C ALA A 135 3.14 17.15 6.53
N ILE A 136 1.87 17.46 6.23
CA ILE A 136 0.74 16.60 6.63
C ILE A 136 0.81 15.25 5.93
N GLY A 137 1.11 15.22 4.64
CA GLY A 137 1.29 13.98 3.89
C GLY A 137 2.42 13.09 4.43
N ALA A 138 3.56 13.70 4.75
CA ALA A 138 4.69 13.02 5.36
C ALA A 138 4.34 12.48 6.76
N LEU A 139 3.66 13.26 7.61
CA LEU A 139 3.20 12.83 8.93
C LEU A 139 2.26 11.64 8.86
N LEU A 140 1.26 11.67 7.97
CA LEU A 140 0.32 10.56 7.77
C LEU A 140 1.03 9.31 7.23
N SER A 141 1.98 9.48 6.33
CA SER A 141 2.77 8.37 5.78
C SER A 141 3.67 7.73 6.84
N LEU A 142 4.33 8.55 7.66
CA LEU A 142 5.14 8.09 8.79
C LEU A 142 4.28 7.38 9.84
N ALA A 143 3.08 7.89 10.14
CA ALA A 143 2.13 7.21 11.01
C ALA A 143 1.73 5.83 10.46
N ALA A 144 1.50 5.71 9.15
CA ALA A 144 1.21 4.42 8.53
C ALA A 144 2.39 3.43 8.64
N VAL A 145 3.63 3.92 8.46
CA VAL A 145 4.85 3.11 8.67
C VAL A 145 4.98 2.69 10.15
N ALA A 146 4.75 3.60 11.09
CA ALA A 146 4.78 3.33 12.52
C ALA A 146 3.73 2.28 12.92
N VAL A 147 2.50 2.38 12.42
CA VAL A 147 1.45 1.38 12.67
C VAL A 147 1.85 0.01 12.12
N ASN A 148 2.42 -0.04 10.91
CA ASN A 148 2.81 -1.31 10.29
C ASN A 148 3.98 -2.00 11.04
N THR A 149 4.93 -1.20 11.57
CA THR A 149 6.09 -1.66 12.36
C THR A 149 5.72 -2.01 13.80
N LEU A 150 4.85 -1.26 14.46
CA LEU A 150 4.33 -1.61 15.80
C LEU A 150 3.49 -2.88 15.77
N ALA A 151 2.67 -3.04 14.72
CA ALA A 151 1.97 -4.30 14.48
C ALA A 151 2.94 -5.47 14.20
N TYR A 152 4.20 -5.21 13.85
CA TYR A 152 5.23 -6.25 13.67
C TYR A 152 5.87 -6.63 15.01
N ALA A 153 6.19 -5.63 15.84
CA ALA A 153 6.74 -5.86 17.18
C ALA A 153 5.80 -6.73 18.02
N ARG A 154 4.49 -6.45 18.02
CA ARG A 154 3.50 -7.23 18.78
C ARG A 154 3.38 -8.69 18.32
N SER A 155 3.48 -8.95 17.01
CA SER A 155 3.44 -10.32 16.50
C SER A 155 4.69 -11.13 16.87
N SER A 156 5.84 -10.46 17.04
CA SER A 156 7.09 -11.11 17.44
C SER A 156 7.09 -11.44 18.94
N SER A 157 6.59 -10.54 19.78
CA SER A 157 6.45 -10.77 21.23
C SER A 157 5.47 -11.90 21.56
N ALA A 158 4.32 -11.97 20.89
CA ALA A 158 3.34 -13.02 21.12
C ALA A 158 3.84 -14.44 20.78
N VAL A 159 4.78 -14.56 19.84
CA VAL A 159 5.45 -15.85 19.52
C VAL A 159 6.52 -16.17 20.56
N ALA A 160 7.22 -15.17 21.10
CA ALA A 160 8.22 -15.36 22.15
C ALA A 160 7.58 -15.82 23.48
N ASP A 161 6.41 -15.28 23.82
CA ASP A 161 5.69 -15.61 25.06
C ASP A 161 4.99 -16.98 25.02
N GLY A 162 4.71 -17.54 23.83
CA GLY A 162 4.06 -18.85 23.67
C GLY A 162 4.98 -20.06 23.80
N HIS A 163 6.29 -19.84 24.02
CA HIS A 163 7.31 -20.88 24.20
C HIS A 163 7.91 -20.90 25.61
N ALA A 164 7.34 -20.15 26.56
CA ALA A 164 7.65 -20.17 27.99
C ALA A 164 6.51 -20.84 28.77
#